data_AF-A0A1Z9EDA2-F1
#
_entry.id   AF-A0A1Z9EDA2-F1
#
_cell.length_a   1.000
_cell.length_b   1.000
_cell.length_c   1.000
_cell.angle_alpha   90.00
_cell.angle_beta   90.00
_cell.angle_gamma   90.00
#
_symmetry.space_group_name_H-M   'P 1'
#
loop_
_entity.id
_entity.type
_entity.pdbx_description
1 polymer ?
#
loop_
_entity_poly.entity_id
_entity_poly.type
_entity_poly.pdbx_seq_one_letter_code
_entity_poly.pdbx_strand_id
1 'polypeptide(L)'
;MRRAVSDVGYFQLLKENKPFRRLFTADMISYVGDWFTVIALFILAGEATDNSPLAIAGVLVTRSFGMALCDPFSGMFADRYSRKGLMMLSNFISLVALVSVVAFDLLNNLFSYYFLAFVMVLAKSLFDPA
;
A
#
# COMPACT_ATOMS: atom_id res chain seq x y z
N MET A 1 19.24 33.51 24.08
CA MET A 1 17.84 33.76 23.66
C MET A 1 17.26 32.47 23.08
N ARG A 2 16.36 31.79 23.80
CA ARG A 2 15.62 30.63 23.27
C ARG A 2 14.46 31.17 22.43
N ARG A 3 14.42 30.88 21.13
CA ARG A 3 13.25 31.17 20.29
C ARG A 3 12.06 30.38 20.85
N ALA A 4 10.98 31.06 21.19
CA ALA A 4 9.70 30.41 21.44
C ALA A 4 9.31 29.68 20.14
N VAL A 5 9.21 28.36 20.20
CA VAL A 5 8.65 27.57 19.11
C VAL A 5 7.17 27.89 19.12
N SER A 6 6.70 28.68 18.15
CA SER A 6 5.27 28.86 17.93
C SER A 6 4.67 27.50 17.57
N ASP A 7 3.61 27.08 18.25
CA ASP A 7 2.87 25.87 17.90
C ASP A 7 2.36 26.00 16.46
N VAL A 8 3.00 25.29 15.53
CA VAL A 8 2.60 25.32 14.12
C VAL A 8 1.34 24.47 13.98
N GLY A 9 0.23 25.08 13.62
CA GLY A 9 -1.02 24.36 13.40
C GLY A 9 -0.96 23.40 12.20
N TYR A 10 -1.63 22.25 12.28
CA TYR A 10 -1.68 21.26 11.18
C TYR A 10 -2.18 21.86 9.85
N PHE A 11 -3.20 22.71 9.90
CA PHE A 11 -3.70 23.43 8.72
C PHE A 11 -2.68 24.40 8.14
N GLN A 12 -1.87 25.04 9.00
CA GLN A 12 -0.81 25.94 8.56
C GLN A 12 0.31 25.16 7.87
N LEU A 13 0.70 24.00 8.41
CA LEU A 13 1.66 23.08 7.78
C LEU A 13 1.21 22.66 6.37
N LEU A 14 -0.04 22.24 6.21
CA LEU A 14 -0.59 21.86 4.89
C LEU A 14 -0.62 23.03 3.90
N LYS A 15 -0.87 24.25 4.38
CA LYS A 15 -0.97 25.43 3.50
C LYS A 15 0.40 25.98 3.10
N GLU A 16 1.32 26.10 4.05
CA GLU A 16 2.60 26.82 3.89
C GLU A 16 3.73 25.91 3.43
N ASN A 17 3.74 24.63 3.83
CA ASN A 17 4.81 23.69 3.47
C ASN A 17 4.45 22.88 2.22
N LYS A 18 4.89 23.38 1.04
CA LYS A 18 4.63 22.72 -0.26
C LYS A 18 5.16 21.28 -0.33
N PRO A 19 6.39 20.95 0.10
CA PRO A 19 6.86 19.56 0.18
C PRO A 19 5.95 18.67 1.02
N PHE A 20 5.59 19.12 2.23
CA PHE A 20 4.72 18.36 3.13
C PHE A 20 3.34 18.13 2.51
N ARG A 21 2.71 19.17 1.94
CA ARG A 21 1.40 19.02 1.28
C ARG A 21 1.42 17.98 0.16
N ARG A 22 2.48 17.95 -0.65
CA ARG A 22 2.63 16.95 -1.72
C ARG A 22 2.75 15.54 -1.16
N LEU A 23 3.58 15.37 -0.13
CA LEU A 23 3.73 14.08 0.55
C LEU A 23 2.42 13.62 1.16
N PHE A 24 1.76 14.47 1.94
CA PHE A 24 0.48 14.19 2.58
C PHE A 24 -0.62 13.81 1.58
N THR A 25 -0.72 14.53 0.46
CA THR A 25 -1.73 14.21 -0.56
C THR A 25 -1.43 12.88 -1.25
N ALA A 26 -0.16 12.61 -1.56
CA ALA A 26 0.24 11.33 -2.14
C ALA A 26 -0.05 10.18 -1.17
N ASP A 27 0.31 10.33 0.10
CA ASP A 27 0.08 9.36 1.16
C ASP A 27 -1.42 9.07 1.36
N MET A 28 -2.27 10.11 1.41
CA MET A 28 -3.72 9.93 1.48
C MET A 28 -4.28 9.17 0.28
N ILE A 29 -3.84 9.48 -0.94
CA ILE A 29 -4.29 8.78 -2.15
C ILE A 29 -3.84 7.32 -2.13
N SER A 30 -2.56 7.06 -1.81
CA SER A 30 -2.02 5.69 -1.72
C SER A 30 -2.73 4.89 -0.62
N TYR A 31 -2.96 5.49 0.55
CA TYR A 31 -3.65 4.84 1.66
C TYR A 31 -5.09 4.44 1.29
N VAL A 32 -5.82 5.35 0.64
CA VAL A 32 -7.17 5.07 0.15
C VAL A 32 -7.14 3.98 -0.92
N GLY A 33 -6.25 4.08 -1.91
CA GLY A 33 -6.11 3.09 -2.98
C GLY A 33 -5.78 1.69 -2.47
N ASP A 34 -4.90 1.59 -1.48
CA ASP A 34 -4.57 0.33 -0.83
C ASP A 34 -5.82 -0.29 -0.22
N TRP A 35 -6.56 0.44 0.61
CA TRP A 35 -7.78 -0.08 1.24
C TRP A 35 -8.88 -0.44 0.24
N PHE A 36 -9.04 0.33 -0.84
CA PHE A 36 -9.94 -0.06 -1.93
C PHE A 36 -9.52 -1.38 -2.57
N THR A 37 -8.22 -1.59 -2.79
CA THR A 37 -7.69 -2.85 -3.34
C THR A 37 -7.99 -4.02 -2.40
N VAL A 38 -7.89 -3.81 -1.08
CA VAL A 38 -8.27 -4.82 -0.08
C VAL A 38 -9.75 -5.20 -0.18
N ILE A 39 -10.62 -4.20 -0.18
CA ILE A 39 -12.06 -4.40 -0.24
C ILE A 39 -12.42 -5.12 -1.54
N ALA A 40 -11.84 -4.71 -2.67
CA ALA A 40 -12.01 -5.37 -3.95
C ALA A 40 -11.57 -6.85 -3.89
N LEU A 41 -10.39 -7.14 -3.34
CA LEU A 41 -9.91 -8.52 -3.20
C LEU A 41 -10.80 -9.38 -2.31
N PHE A 42 -11.36 -8.83 -1.22
CA PHE A 42 -12.33 -9.54 -0.39
C PHE A 42 -13.61 -9.89 -1.15
N ILE A 43 -14.18 -8.92 -1.87
CA ILE A 43 -15.40 -9.12 -2.66
C ILE A 43 -15.14 -10.15 -3.76
N LEU A 44 -14.09 -9.96 -4.56
CA LEU A 44 -13.80 -10.81 -5.71
C LEU A 44 -13.42 -12.24 -5.31
N ALA A 45 -12.64 -12.42 -4.24
CA ALA A 45 -12.32 -13.76 -3.75
C ALA A 45 -13.58 -14.48 -3.21
N GLY A 46 -14.49 -13.74 -2.56
CA GLY A 46 -15.79 -14.24 -2.14
C GLY A 46 -16.64 -14.66 -3.34
N GLU A 47 -16.86 -13.76 -4.30
CA GLU A 47 -17.66 -14.02 -5.51
C GLU A 47 -17.11 -15.21 -6.31
N ALA A 48 -15.79 -15.35 -6.42
CA ALA A 48 -15.14 -16.47 -7.11
C ALA A 48 -15.31 -17.84 -6.41
N THR A 49 -15.82 -17.87 -5.17
CA THR A 49 -15.92 -19.07 -4.33
C THR A 49 -17.27 -19.21 -3.65
N ASP A 50 -18.35 -18.77 -4.32
CA ASP A 50 -19.72 -18.83 -3.81
C ASP A 50 -19.90 -18.16 -2.43
N ASN A 51 -19.23 -17.02 -2.25
CA ASN A 51 -19.18 -16.23 -1.01
C ASN A 51 -18.59 -16.97 0.19
N SER A 52 -17.62 -17.88 -0.04
CA SER A 52 -16.94 -18.60 1.02
C SER A 52 -16.20 -17.66 1.99
N PRO A 53 -16.54 -17.65 3.29
CA PRO A 53 -15.80 -16.85 4.27
C PRO A 53 -14.32 -17.24 4.40
N LEU A 54 -14.00 -18.50 4.09
CA LEU A 54 -12.62 -19.01 4.14
C LEU A 54 -11.76 -18.37 3.04
N ALA A 55 -12.32 -18.10 1.86
CA ALA A 55 -11.61 -17.45 0.77
C ALA A 55 -11.27 -15.99 1.12
N ILE A 56 -12.23 -15.27 1.70
CA ILE A 56 -12.04 -13.90 2.20
C ILE A 56 -10.99 -13.88 3.32
N ALA A 57 -11.08 -14.81 4.27
CA ALA A 57 -10.08 -14.97 5.32
C ALA A 57 -8.69 -15.31 4.75
N GLY A 58 -8.63 -16.09 3.67
CA GLY A 58 -7.40 -16.38 2.94
C GLY A 58 -6.70 -15.13 2.43
N VAL A 59 -7.44 -14.18 1.85
CA VAL A 59 -6.88 -12.87 1.45
C VAL A 59 -6.29 -12.15 2.67
N LEU A 60 -6.99 -12.12 3.79
CA LEU A 60 -6.50 -11.48 5.01
C LEU A 60 -5.22 -12.16 5.54
N VAL A 61 -5.19 -13.49 5.58
CA VAL A 61 -4.03 -14.28 6.00
C VAL A 61 -2.84 -14.03 5.10
N THR A 62 -3.02 -14.07 3.78
CA THR A 62 -1.95 -13.80 2.82
C THR A 62 -1.35 -12.41 3.03
N ARG A 63 -2.19 -11.41 3.30
CA ARG A 63 -1.73 -10.04 3.54
C ARG A 63 -1.01 -9.91 4.87
N SER A 64 -1.58 -10.42 5.95
CA SER A 64 -0.95 -10.39 7.28
C SER A 64 0.38 -11.11 7.29
N PHE A 65 0.45 -12.27 6.63
CA PHE A 65 1.67 -13.03 6.45
C PHE A 65 2.69 -12.26 5.59
N GLY A 66 2.26 -11.66 4.48
CA GLY A 66 3.10 -10.81 3.65
C GLY A 66 3.71 -9.65 4.43
N MET A 67 2.91 -8.93 5.23
CA MET A 67 3.40 -7.83 6.07
C MET A 67 4.42 -8.35 7.08
N ALA A 68 4.08 -9.41 7.82
CA ALA A 68 5.00 -10.03 8.79
C ALA A 68 6.34 -10.45 8.17
N LEU A 69 6.33 -10.93 6.91
CA LEU A 69 7.54 -11.25 6.17
C LEU A 69 8.30 -10.02 5.70
N CYS A 70 7.62 -8.99 5.19
CA CYS A 70 8.24 -7.91 4.43
C CYS A 70 8.63 -6.70 5.29
N ASP A 71 7.89 -6.44 6.35
CA ASP A 71 8.08 -5.26 7.22
C ASP A 71 9.47 -5.21 7.88
N PRO A 72 10.07 -6.32 8.37
CA PRO A 72 11.43 -6.30 8.92
C PRO A 72 12.49 -5.85 7.89
N PHE A 73 12.28 -6.15 6.61
CA PHE A 73 13.21 -5.76 5.54
C PHE A 73 12.98 -4.32 5.08
N SER A 74 11.76 -3.79 5.22
CA SER A 74 11.43 -2.42 4.81
C SER A 74 12.37 -1.37 5.44
N GLY A 75 12.63 -1.48 6.74
CA GLY A 75 13.56 -0.59 7.46
C GLY A 75 14.99 -0.71 6.95
N MET A 76 15.46 -1.93 6.69
CA MET A 76 16.79 -2.17 6.12
C MET A 76 16.93 -1.52 4.73
N PHE A 77 15.88 -1.59 3.90
CA PHE A 77 15.87 -0.92 2.60
C PHE A 77 15.85 0.60 2.76
N ALA A 78 15.09 1.15 3.71
CA ALA A 78 15.01 2.58 3.96
C ALA A 78 16.32 3.18 4.49
N ASP A 79 17.12 2.40 5.19
CA ASP A 79 18.45 2.82 5.65
C ASP A 79 19.49 2.85 4.52
N ARG A 80 19.31 2.01 3.49
CA ARG A 80 20.27 1.87 2.39
C ARG A 80 19.92 2.68 1.14
N TYR A 81 18.63 2.91 0.89
CA TYR A 81 18.12 3.53 -0.33
C TYR A 81 17.35 4.82 -0.03
N SER A 82 17.25 5.72 -1.01
CA SER A 82 16.48 6.96 -0.83
C SER A 82 14.99 6.65 -0.64
N ARG A 83 14.38 7.17 0.44
CA ARG A 83 12.94 7.01 0.74
C ARG A 83 12.03 7.37 -0.44
N LYS A 84 12.30 8.50 -1.09
CA LYS A 84 11.55 8.93 -2.28
C LYS A 84 11.62 7.90 -3.42
N GLY A 85 12.78 7.28 -3.63
CA GLY A 85 12.97 6.24 -4.63
C GLY A 85 12.13 4.99 -4.33
N LEU A 86 12.12 4.55 -3.07
CA LEU A 86 11.32 3.41 -2.62
C LEU A 86 9.81 3.67 -2.76
N MET A 87 9.33 4.87 -2.40
CA MET A 87 7.93 5.26 -2.63
C MET A 87 7.54 5.23 -4.11
N MET A 88 8.40 5.75 -5.00
CA MET A 88 8.12 5.73 -6.44
C MET A 88 8.11 4.31 -6.99
N LEU A 89 9.05 3.47 -6.54
CA LEU A 89 9.12 2.06 -6.93
C LEU A 89 7.89 1.29 -6.46
N SER A 90 7.47 1.47 -5.22
CA SER A 90 6.25 0.86 -4.66
C SER A 90 5.00 1.21 -5.49
N ASN A 91 4.78 2.50 -5.75
CA ASN A 91 3.66 2.94 -6.57
C ASN A 91 3.73 2.38 -7.99
N PHE A 92 4.93 2.29 -8.57
CA PHE A 92 5.11 1.74 -9.91
C PHE A 92 4.82 0.23 -9.96
N ILE A 93 5.29 -0.55 -8.98
CA ILE A 93 4.97 -1.99 -8.87
C ILE A 93 3.46 -2.18 -8.73
N SER A 94 2.81 -1.40 -7.84
CA SER A 94 1.36 -1.46 -7.62
C SER A 94 0.58 -1.15 -8.90
N LEU A 95 0.98 -0.09 -9.62
CA LEU A 95 0.36 0.29 -10.89
C LEU A 95 0.51 -0.82 -11.93
N VAL A 96 1.72 -1.35 -12.13
CA VAL A 96 1.97 -2.40 -13.13
C VAL A 96 1.20 -3.67 -12.78
N ALA A 97 1.17 -4.07 -11.50
CA ALA A 97 0.44 -5.25 -11.05
C ALA A 97 -1.06 -5.12 -11.31
N LEU A 98 -1.68 -4.02 -10.87
CA LEU A 98 -3.11 -3.78 -11.05
C LEU A 98 -3.49 -3.64 -12.54
N VAL A 99 -2.74 -2.85 -13.31
CA VAL A 99 -3.01 -2.67 -14.74
C VAL A 99 -2.86 -3.99 -15.49
N SER A 100 -1.84 -4.79 -15.18
CA SER A 100 -1.66 -6.11 -15.83
C SER A 100 -2.82 -7.04 -15.52
N VAL A 101 -3.26 -7.08 -14.26
CA VAL A 101 -4.39 -7.90 -13.85
C VAL A 101 -5.67 -7.51 -14.58
N VAL A 102 -5.96 -6.21 -14.67
CA VAL A 102 -7.16 -5.71 -15.35
C VAL A 102 -7.08 -5.87 -16.86
N ALA A 103 -5.92 -5.59 -17.47
CA ALA A 103 -5.76 -5.60 -18.92
C ALA A 103 -5.75 -7.02 -19.51
N PHE A 104 -5.25 -8.00 -18.76
CA PHE A 104 -5.10 -9.39 -19.21
C PHE A 104 -6.06 -10.37 -18.54
N ASP A 105 -7.02 -9.87 -17.74
CA ASP A 105 -8.01 -10.67 -17.01
C ASP A 105 -7.36 -11.84 -16.24
N LEU A 106 -6.37 -11.52 -15.40
CA LEU A 106 -5.51 -12.54 -14.76
C LEU A 106 -6.15 -13.21 -13.54
N LEU A 107 -7.33 -12.76 -13.09
CA LEU A 107 -8.02 -13.24 -11.89
C LEU A 107 -8.90 -14.47 -12.16
N ASN A 108 -8.28 -15.56 -12.61
CA ASN A 108 -8.98 -16.75 -13.09
C ASN A 108 -9.25 -17.81 -12.01
N ASN A 109 -8.55 -17.74 -10.88
CA ASN A 109 -8.68 -18.73 -9.81
C ASN A 109 -8.34 -18.11 -8.46
N LEU A 110 -8.74 -18.76 -7.36
CA LEU A 110 -8.53 -18.25 -6.00
C LEU A 110 -7.06 -17.90 -5.70
N PHE A 111 -6.11 -18.68 -6.25
CA PHE A 111 -4.68 -18.45 -6.07
C PHE A 111 -4.22 -17.10 -6.66
N SER A 112 -4.75 -16.69 -7.82
CA SER A 112 -4.41 -15.40 -8.45
C SER A 112 -4.80 -14.20 -7.58
N TYR A 113 -5.92 -14.26 -6.85
CA TYR A 113 -6.31 -13.23 -5.88
C TYR A 113 -5.32 -13.13 -4.72
N TYR A 114 -4.90 -14.28 -4.17
CA TYR A 114 -3.91 -14.31 -3.09
C TYR A 114 -2.54 -13.81 -3.58
N PHE A 115 -2.15 -14.20 -4.79
CA PHE A 115 -0.89 -13.76 -5.38
C PHE A 115 -0.89 -12.24 -5.58
N LEU A 116 -1.97 -11.66 -6.12
CA LEU A 116 -2.11 -10.22 -6.23
C LEU A 116 -2.06 -9.56 -4.84
N ALA A 117 -2.79 -10.09 -3.85
CA ALA A 117 -2.77 -9.58 -2.48
C ALA A 117 -1.34 -9.53 -1.90
N PHE A 118 -0.56 -10.58 -2.13
CA PHE A 118 0.83 -10.67 -1.68
C PHE A 118 1.74 -9.66 -2.39
N VAL A 119 1.62 -9.53 -3.72
CA VAL A 119 2.38 -8.54 -4.50
C VAL A 119 2.06 -7.11 -4.06
N MET A 120 0.78 -6.80 -3.81
CA MET A 120 0.38 -5.49 -3.32
C MET A 120 0.98 -5.19 -1.93
N VAL A 121 1.05 -6.19 -1.05
CA VAL A 121 1.68 -6.04 0.27
C VAL A 121 3.20 -5.87 0.16
N LEU A 122 3.86 -6.62 -0.71
CA LEU A 122 5.28 -6.42 -1.02
C LEU A 122 5.57 -5.01 -1.54
N ALA A 123 4.72 -4.50 -2.42
CA ALA A 123 4.85 -3.14 -2.91
C ALA A 123 4.64 -2.15 -1.75
N LYS A 124 3.60 -2.33 -0.95
CA LYS A 124 3.27 -1.47 0.20
C LYS A 124 4.39 -1.40 1.23
N SER A 125 5.05 -2.52 1.55
CA SER A 125 6.11 -2.52 2.55
C SER A 125 7.32 -1.65 2.16
N LEU A 126 7.54 -1.41 0.87
CA LEU A 126 8.55 -0.46 0.39
C LEU A 126 8.14 1.01 0.55
N PHE A 127 6.84 1.28 0.69
CA PHE A 127 6.28 2.61 0.89
C PHE A 127 6.26 3.04 2.36
N ASP A 128 5.92 2.11 3.27
CA ASP A 128 5.69 2.39 4.69
C ASP A 128 6.88 3.00 5.49
N PRO A 129 8.17 2.80 5.16
CA PRO A 129 9.25 3.47 5.91
C PRO A 129 9.46 4.96 5.54
N ALA A 130 8.56 5.55 4.75
CA ALA A 130 8.59 6.94 4.31
C ALA A 130 8.41 7.95 5.45
#